data_AF-A0A438ER19-F1
#
_entry.id   AF-A0A438ER19-F1
#
_cell.length_a   1.000
_cell.length_b   1.000
_cell.length_c   1.000
_cell.angle_alpha   90.00
_cell.angle_beta   90.00
_cell.angle_gamma   90.00
#
_symmetry.space_group_name_H-M   'P 1'
#
loop_
_entity.id
_entity.type
_entity.pdbx_description
1 polymer ?
#
loop_
_entity_poly.entity_id
_entity_poly.type
_entity_poly.pdbx_seq_one_letter_code
_entity_poly.pdbx_strand_id
1 'polypeptide(L)' 'MKQKIIVKVQMNCDKCRTKAMKIAAVEEGVISVAIEGAEKDRVVVIGDGVDSASLTCCLRKKLGYATLVAWKK' A
#
# COMPACT_ATOMS: atom_id res chain seq x y z
N MET A 1 -18.15 -4.21 -0.11
CA MET A 1 -17.70 -4.15 1.30
C MET A 1 -16.34 -3.49 1.37
N LYS A 2 -16.18 -2.42 2.18
CA LYS A 2 -14.93 -1.66 2.24
C LYS A 2 -13.85 -2.41 3.02
N GLN A 3 -12.76 -2.74 2.37
CA GLN A 3 -11.58 -3.37 2.96
C GLN A 3 -10.54 -2.30 3.31
N LYS A 4 -9.87 -2.48 4.45
CA LYS A 4 -8.70 -1.69 4.87
C LYS A 4 -7.48 -2.61 4.91
N ILE A 5 -6.52 -2.33 4.04
CA ILE A 5 -5.29 -3.09 3.87
C ILE A 5 -4.13 -2.24 4.37
N ILE A 6 -3.26 -2.81 5.19
CA ILE A 6 -2.08 -2.14 5.72
C ILE A 6 -0.85 -2.91 5.25
N VAL A 7 -0.01 -2.27 4.44
CA VAL A 7 1.22 -2.83 3.90
C VAL A 7 2.40 -2.02 4.42
N LYS A 8 3.33 -2.68 5.11
CA LYS A 8 4.61 -2.07 5.49
C LYS A 8 5.55 -2.14 4.29
N VAL A 9 6.10 -1.00 3.90
CA VAL A 9 7.04 -0.87 2.79
C VAL A 9 8.25 -0.09 3.28
N GLN A 10 9.44 -0.60 2.97
CA GLN A 10 10.66 0.12 3.31
C GLN A 10 10.86 1.30 2.34
N MET A 11 10.61 2.52 2.82
CA MET A 11 10.69 3.74 2.00
C MET A 11 11.70 4.73 2.59
N ASN A 12 12.97 4.60 2.20
CA ASN A 12 14.03 5.50 2.67
C ASN A 12 14.05 6.88 1.98
N CYS A 13 13.18 7.14 1.00
CA CYS A 13 13.24 8.34 0.18
C CYS A 13 11.85 8.90 -0.16
N ASP A 14 11.70 10.23 -0.29
CA ASP A 14 10.41 10.85 -0.64
C ASP A 14 9.91 10.45 -2.03
N LYS A 15 10.84 10.26 -2.99
CA LYS A 15 10.50 9.69 -4.31
C LYS A 15 9.92 8.27 -4.19
N CYS A 16 10.38 7.49 -3.21
CA CYS A 16 9.90 6.14 -2.92
C CYS A 16 8.46 6.20 -2.36
N ARG A 17 8.18 7.15 -1.46
CA ARG A 17 6.85 7.40 -0.88
C ARG A 17 5.83 7.78 -1.94
N THR A 18 6.16 8.74 -2.80
CA THR A 18 5.26 9.14 -3.89
C THR A 18 5.01 8.01 -4.87
N LYS A 19 6.02 7.18 -5.17
CA LYS A 19 5.83 5.97 -6.01
C LYS A 19 4.93 4.94 -5.33
N ALA A 20 5.11 4.68 -4.04
CA ALA A 20 4.27 3.75 -3.29
C ALA A 20 2.80 4.15 -3.32
N MET A 21 2.53 5.43 -3.04
CA MET A 21 1.18 5.97 -3.09
C MET A 21 0.58 5.86 -4.50
N LYS A 22 1.34 6.18 -5.55
CA LYS A 22 0.88 6.04 -6.94
C LYS A 22 0.56 4.59 -7.31
N ILE A 23 1.39 3.63 -6.91
CA ILE A 23 1.16 2.21 -7.19
C ILE A 23 -0.11 1.75 -6.50
N ALA A 24 -0.26 2.07 -5.21
CA ALA A 24 -1.44 1.72 -4.45
C ALA A 24 -2.71 2.39 -4.99
N ALA A 25 -2.63 3.64 -5.45
CA ALA A 25 -3.79 4.36 -5.97
C ALA A 25 -4.23 3.92 -7.37
N VAL A 26 -3.35 3.28 -8.14
CA VAL A 26 -3.65 2.76 -9.49
C VAL A 26 -4.36 1.41 -9.42
N GLU A 27 -4.32 0.72 -8.29
CA GLU A 27 -4.91 -0.60 -8.18
C GLU A 27 -6.44 -0.58 -8.21
N GLU A 28 -7.02 -1.60 -8.84
CA GLU A 28 -8.45 -1.70 -9.03
C GLU A 28 -9.18 -1.86 -7.69
N GLY A 29 -10.31 -1.17 -7.56
CA GLY A 29 -11.10 -1.17 -6.33
C GLY A 29 -10.58 -0.21 -5.25
N VAL A 30 -9.43 0.44 -5.43
CA VAL A 30 -8.90 1.40 -4.45
C VAL A 30 -9.70 2.70 -4.46
N ILE A 31 -10.15 3.11 -3.27
CA ILE A 31 -10.93 4.32 -3.05
C ILE A 31 -10.05 5.39 -2.39
N SER A 32 -9.14 4.99 -1.51
CA SER A 32 -8.26 5.92 -0.79
C SER A 32 -6.95 5.25 -0.41
N VAL A 33 -5.88 6.05 -0.43
CA VAL A 33 -4.54 5.63 -0.02
C VAL A 33 -3.96 6.67 0.92
N ALA A 34 -3.38 6.21 2.02
CA ALA A 34 -2.66 7.03 2.98
C ALA A 34 -1.31 6.39 3.33
N ILE A 35 -0.36 7.20 3.75
CA ILE A 35 0.89 6.73 4.34
C ILE A 35 0.85 7.05 5.83
N GLU A 36 0.98 6.04 6.67
CA GLU A 36 0.98 6.11 8.12
C GLU A 36 2.25 5.45 8.71
N GLY A 37 2.36 5.47 10.03
CA GLY A 37 3.51 4.98 10.78
C GLY A 37 4.45 6.10 11.17
N ALA A 38 5.13 5.95 12.33
CA ALA A 38 6.06 6.95 12.85
C ALA A 38 7.18 7.27 11.85
N GLU A 39 7.60 6.27 11.06
CA GLU A 39 8.64 6.42 10.02
C GLU A 39 8.07 6.61 8.61
N LYS A 40 6.74 6.76 8.48
CA LYS A 40 6.03 6.79 7.19
C LYS A 40 6.31 5.52 6.35
N ASP A 41 6.38 4.38 7.04
CA ASP A 41 6.72 3.06 6.51
C ASP A 41 5.48 2.21 6.17
N ARG A 42 4.25 2.71 6.40
CA ARG A 42 3.02 1.92 6.20
C ARG A 42 2.13 2.58 5.17
N VAL A 43 1.77 1.84 4.12
CA VAL A 43 0.73 2.23 3.17
C VAL A 43 -0.59 1.64 3.64
N VAL A 44 -1.55 2.51 3.88
CA VAL A 44 -2.92 2.16 4.23
C VAL A 44 -3.77 2.36 2.98
N VAL A 45 -4.38 1.28 2.50
CA VAL A 45 -5.26 1.28 1.34
C VAL A 45 -6.67 0.96 1.79
N ILE A 46 -7.63 1.76 1.34
CA ILE A 46 -9.05 1.55 1.57
C ILE A 46 -9.71 1.39 0.20
N GLY A 47 -10.46 0.32 0.02
CA GLY A 47 -11.11 0.04 -1.26
C GLY A 47 -12.15 -1.06 -1.17
N ASP A 48 -12.78 -1.38 -2.29
CA ASP A 48 -13.79 -2.42 -2.43
C ASP A 48 -13.32 -3.41 -3.51
N GLY A 49 -13.06 -4.67 -3.14
CA GLY A 49 -12.54 -5.66 -4.08
C GLY A 49 -11.04 -5.52 -4.37
N VAL A 50 -10.27 -4.91 -3.48
CA VAL A 50 -8.83 -4.70 -3.67
C VAL A 50 -8.07 -6.02 -3.50
N ASP A 51 -7.31 -6.42 -4.52
CA ASP A 51 -6.45 -7.59 -4.48
C ASP A 51 -5.16 -7.31 -3.70
N SER A 52 -5.20 -7.51 -2.39
CA SER A 52 -4.06 -7.24 -1.50
C SER A 52 -2.77 -8.00 -1.86
N ALA A 53 -2.87 -9.14 -2.55
CA ALA A 53 -1.72 -9.91 -3.01
C ALA A 53 -1.04 -9.22 -4.20
N SER A 54 -1.79 -8.80 -5.22
CA SER A 54 -1.31 -7.97 -6.33
C SER A 54 -0.74 -6.65 -5.84
N LEU A 55 -1.40 -5.99 -4.87
CA LEU A 55 -0.91 -4.75 -4.27
C LEU A 55 0.51 -4.92 -3.75
N THR A 56 0.66 -5.94 -2.89
CA THR A 56 1.90 -6.21 -2.20
C THR A 56 2.96 -6.66 -3.19
N CYS A 57 2.60 -7.43 -4.22
CA CYS A 57 3.49 -7.84 -5.29
C CYS A 57 3.99 -6.66 -6.14
N CYS A 58 3.10 -5.75 -6.54
CA CYS A 58 3.42 -4.53 -7.29
C CYS A 58 4.34 -3.60 -6.50
N LEU A 59 4.05 -3.41 -5.21
CA LEU A 59 4.91 -2.65 -4.30
C LEU A 59 6.27 -3.32 -4.17
N ARG A 60 6.32 -4.64 -3.98
CA ARG A 60 7.56 -5.40 -3.85
C ARG A 60 8.43 -5.27 -5.11
N LYS A 61 7.81 -5.36 -6.29
CA LYS A 61 8.51 -5.27 -7.58
C LYS A 61 9.12 -3.90 -7.83
N LYS A 62 8.46 -2.81 -7.43
CA LYS A 62 8.93 -1.44 -7.72
C LYS A 62 9.72 -0.78 -6.59
N LEU A 63 9.51 -1.18 -5.34
CA LEU A 63 10.07 -0.54 -4.15
C LEU A 63 10.93 -1.47 -3.30
N GLY A 64 10.99 -2.76 -3.63
CA GLY A 64 11.79 -3.73 -2.90
C GLY A 64 10.97 -4.46 -1.85
N TYR A 65 11.15 -4.16 -0.56
CA TYR A 65 10.47 -4.91 0.50
C TYR A 65 9.10 -4.32 0.84
N ALA A 66 8.06 -5.12 0.62
CA ALA A 66 6.67 -4.84 1.01
C ALA A 66 6.10 -6.06 1.73
N THR A 67 5.50 -5.86 2.90
CA THR A 67 4.91 -6.91 3.74
C THR A 67 3.50 -6.50 4.14
N LEU A 68 2.52 -7.38 3.92
CA LEU A 68 1.17 -7.17 4.41
C LEU A 68 1.16 -7.31 5.94
N VAL A 69 0.76 -6.25 6.64
CA VAL A 69 0.75 -6.18 8.12
C VAL A 69 -0.62 -6.58 8.66
N ALA A 70 -1.67 -6.04 8.06
CA ALA A 70 -3.03 -6.27 8.52
C ALA A 70 -4.02 -6.11 7.38
N TRP A 71 -5.11 -6.87 7.47
CA TRP A 71 -6.24 -6.80 6.58
C TRP A 71 -7.52 -6.75 7.43
N LYS A 72 -8.39 -5.79 7.14
CA LYS A 72 -9.72 -5.66 7.76
C LYS A 72 -10.77 -5.57 6.65
N LYS A 73 -11.88 -6.26 6.84
CA LYS A 73 -13.05 -6.27 5.96
C LYS A 73 -14.17 -5.42 6.54
#